data_AF-A0A936N5M3-F1
#
_entry.id   AF-A0A936N5M3-F1
#
_cell.length_a   1.000
_cell.length_b   1.000
_cell.length_c   1.000
_cell.angle_alpha   90.00
_cell.angle_beta   90.00
_cell.angle_gamma   90.00
#
_symmetry.space_group_name_H-M   'P 1'
#
loop_
_entity.id
_entity.type
_entity.pdbx_description
1 polymer ?
#
loop_
_entity_poly.entity_id
_entity_poly.type
_entity_poly.pdbx_seq_one_letter_code
_entity_poly.pdbx_strand_id
1 'polypeptide(L)'
;MKENSVPNLEIVLLLSQSQIEIEGLHFSRAFKEENNREPFNFNLGYISLEGKNLPDMMVKVTETLAQLLKEFESNEVALCNLFILTTRMDFSGEGQEQFVDQFVKALPLEKREKIYSIMVKEIAKNYYSHTHISKKNPSTVSEWLDLFNQAQYLHGFSDLSQYCYTLVKEDGKPLRYDYVKQLSPLLRATMYHDFELTPEELKDLIGSDSNEVSFLVASMLEKTDGSGELPSWLNKELIDYIFKNKNSIAQHTIYYLFGFIRYESKRNTPIYERFRDLMKAKLRAIVTKKDESLNDLINALNFPVEFLSFLSFLESLKIDLHSIEPTHFETIAKKFVASINKVKLGIPEDLANRNYTDRFNLYYLDEPKYRAGITLLSVSLLHLKADENKQLTDLFYDFKPLYFGGYEAKAMAVNFTEFIFLTFFAIENVSGLNPGIFSSYKDLVSKFSEILLYPYVLEAERDSYMWDQSENQLTKQNFSKYLVNLSLKNIHKKECKYQLWDQLHSDVNSFKTAEWPFQRHGFNLPKEKEELKENK
;
A
#
# COMPACT_ATOMS: atom_id res chain seq x y z
N MET A 1 39.09 -35.45 -15.65
CA MET A 1 37.81 -34.85 -15.22
C MET A 1 37.84 -33.41 -15.68
N LYS A 2 37.28 -33.13 -16.86
CA LYS A 2 37.05 -31.77 -17.34
C LYS A 2 35.67 -31.37 -16.85
N GLU A 3 35.56 -30.16 -16.32
CA GLU A 3 34.29 -29.52 -15.97
C GLU A 3 33.35 -29.59 -17.18
N ASN A 4 32.21 -30.25 -17.01
CA ASN A 4 31.10 -30.17 -17.94
C ASN A 4 30.53 -28.76 -17.86
N SER A 5 31.03 -27.86 -18.71
CA SER A 5 30.39 -26.58 -18.98
C SER A 5 28.96 -26.85 -19.46
N VAL A 6 27.99 -26.30 -18.73
CA VAL A 6 26.57 -26.29 -19.12
C VAL A 6 26.47 -25.74 -20.56
N PRO A 7 25.75 -26.39 -21.49
CA PRO A 7 25.64 -25.89 -22.87
C PRO A 7 24.89 -24.55 -22.88
N ASN A 8 25.50 -23.50 -23.43
CA ASN A 8 24.88 -22.18 -23.49
C ASN A 8 23.63 -22.19 -24.40
N LEU A 9 22.53 -21.58 -23.93
CA LEU A 9 21.33 -21.26 -24.71
C LEU A 9 21.64 -20.08 -25.66
N GLU A 10 22.25 -20.35 -26.81
CA GLU A 10 22.79 -19.30 -27.72
C GLU A 10 22.23 -19.36 -29.16
N ILE A 11 21.25 -20.21 -29.47
CA ILE A 11 20.87 -20.50 -30.87
C ILE A 11 20.37 -19.27 -31.64
N VAL A 12 19.60 -18.36 -31.03
CA VAL A 12 19.16 -17.13 -31.74
C VAL A 12 20.35 -16.22 -32.07
N LEU A 13 21.33 -16.15 -31.16
CA LEU A 13 22.56 -15.38 -31.39
C LEU A 13 23.37 -15.99 -32.54
N LEU A 14 23.53 -17.32 -32.55
CA LEU A 14 24.23 -18.06 -33.60
C LEU A 14 23.53 -17.97 -34.96
N LEU A 15 22.20 -18.07 -35.01
CA LEU A 15 21.42 -17.90 -36.24
C LEU A 15 21.49 -16.48 -36.77
N SER A 16 21.42 -15.46 -35.90
CA SER A 16 21.53 -14.06 -36.29
C SER A 16 22.93 -13.67 -36.82
N GLN A 17 23.96 -14.43 -36.45
CA GLN A 17 25.34 -14.31 -36.95
C GLN A 17 25.58 -15.13 -38.23
N SER A 18 24.66 -16.06 -38.56
CA SER A 18 24.75 -16.84 -39.77
C SER A 18 24.47 -15.95 -41.00
N GLN A 19 25.28 -16.07 -42.05
CA GLN A 19 25.08 -15.36 -43.33
C GLN A 19 24.01 -16.03 -44.20
N ILE A 20 23.05 -16.73 -43.59
CA ILE A 20 22.04 -17.50 -44.30
C ILE A 20 20.93 -16.53 -44.74
N GLU A 21 20.85 -16.28 -46.05
CA GLU A 21 19.75 -15.53 -46.68
C GLU A 21 18.71 -16.51 -47.23
N ILE A 22 17.52 -16.50 -46.63
CA ILE A 22 16.35 -17.27 -47.10
C ILE A 22 15.26 -16.29 -47.50
N GLU A 23 14.75 -16.41 -48.74
CA GLU A 23 13.68 -15.56 -49.25
C GLU A 23 12.42 -15.66 -48.37
N GLY A 24 11.93 -14.51 -47.88
CA GLY A 24 10.75 -14.42 -47.01
C GLY A 24 11.01 -14.61 -45.51
N LEU A 25 12.27 -14.82 -45.10
CA LEU A 25 12.67 -14.89 -43.70
C LEU A 25 13.58 -13.71 -43.34
N HIS A 26 13.15 -12.89 -42.39
CA HIS A 26 13.86 -11.67 -41.97
C HIS A 26 14.16 -11.70 -40.48
N PHE A 27 15.40 -11.41 -40.11
CA PHE A 27 15.78 -11.22 -38.71
C PHE A 27 15.76 -9.73 -38.36
N SER A 28 14.87 -9.32 -37.44
CA SER A 28 14.84 -7.94 -36.95
C SER A 28 15.92 -7.74 -35.88
N ARG A 29 16.98 -6.99 -36.17
CA ARG A 29 17.96 -6.58 -35.14
C ARG A 29 17.46 -5.29 -34.50
N ALA A 30 17.01 -5.34 -33.25
CA ALA A 30 16.50 -4.13 -32.58
C ALA A 30 17.61 -3.12 -32.22
N PHE A 31 18.89 -3.50 -32.17
CA PHE A 31 20.00 -2.56 -31.94
C PHE A 31 21.25 -2.95 -32.72
N LYS A 32 21.84 -1.98 -33.43
CA LYS A 32 23.02 -2.19 -34.31
C LYS A 32 24.36 -1.84 -33.65
N GLU A 33 24.39 -1.37 -32.41
CA GLU A 33 25.63 -1.07 -31.70
C GLU A 33 25.54 -1.56 -30.25
N GLU A 34 26.51 -2.39 -29.83
CA GLU A 34 26.69 -2.79 -28.43
C GLU A 34 27.05 -1.54 -27.60
N ASN A 35 26.06 -0.89 -27.00
CA ASN A 35 26.33 0.16 -26.01
C ASN A 35 26.62 -0.51 -24.66
N ASN A 36 27.90 -0.69 -24.34
CA ASN A 36 28.40 -1.34 -23.11
C ASN A 36 28.02 -0.64 -21.79
N ARG A 37 27.21 0.42 -21.83
CA ARG A 37 26.83 1.24 -20.68
C ARG A 37 25.38 1.07 -20.23
N GLU A 38 24.56 0.35 -20.99
CA GLU A 38 23.18 0.02 -20.61
C GLU A 38 23.06 -1.49 -20.41
N PRO A 39 22.48 -1.97 -19.30
CA PRO A 39 22.11 -3.37 -19.20
C PRO A 39 21.03 -3.63 -20.28
N PHE A 40 21.06 -4.80 -20.92
CA PHE A 40 20.04 -5.28 -21.89
C PHE A 40 20.17 -4.88 -23.38
N ASN A 41 21.38 -4.68 -23.93
CA ASN A 41 21.53 -4.39 -25.37
C ASN A 41 21.41 -5.59 -26.34
N PHE A 42 20.97 -6.77 -25.89
CA PHE A 42 20.68 -7.89 -26.77
C PHE A 42 19.18 -8.18 -26.73
N ASN A 43 18.39 -7.39 -27.46
CA ASN A 43 17.09 -7.89 -27.87
C ASN A 43 17.38 -8.98 -28.91
N LEU A 44 17.27 -10.26 -28.50
CA LEU A 44 17.39 -11.41 -29.39
C LEU A 44 16.24 -11.28 -30.41
N GLY A 45 16.55 -10.72 -31.57
CA GLY A 45 15.59 -10.28 -32.59
C GLY A 45 14.48 -11.28 -32.92
N TYR A 46 13.41 -10.79 -33.54
CA TYR A 46 12.34 -11.66 -34.03
C TYR A 46 12.70 -12.22 -35.40
N ILE A 47 12.22 -13.44 -35.66
CA ILE A 47 12.25 -14.10 -36.97
C ILE A 47 10.92 -13.76 -37.63
N SER A 48 10.91 -12.74 -38.50
CA SER A 48 9.73 -12.36 -39.27
C SER A 48 9.58 -13.26 -40.49
N LEU A 49 8.42 -13.87 -40.65
CA LEU A 49 8.01 -14.60 -41.86
C LEU A 49 7.10 -13.69 -42.69
N GLU A 50 7.58 -13.23 -43.84
CA GLU A 50 6.88 -12.28 -44.72
C GLU A 50 6.92 -12.74 -46.19
N GLY A 51 5.94 -12.31 -46.99
CA GLY A 51 5.97 -12.47 -48.45
C GLY A 51 4.75 -13.18 -49.06
N LYS A 52 4.70 -13.22 -50.39
CA LYS A 52 3.53 -13.71 -51.16
C LYS A 52 3.23 -15.20 -50.97
N ASN A 53 4.20 -15.99 -50.52
CA ASN A 53 4.09 -17.44 -50.30
C ASN A 53 3.97 -17.80 -48.80
N LEU A 54 3.57 -16.86 -47.94
CA LEU A 54 3.46 -17.07 -46.49
C LEU A 54 2.73 -18.39 -46.11
N PRO A 55 1.58 -18.77 -46.71
CA PRO A 55 0.91 -20.02 -46.37
C PRO A 55 1.79 -21.27 -46.58
N ASP A 56 2.52 -21.36 -47.69
CA ASP A 56 3.40 -22.50 -47.99
C ASP A 56 4.62 -22.53 -47.06
N MET A 57 5.14 -21.36 -46.69
CA MET A 57 6.23 -21.26 -45.71
C MET A 57 5.77 -21.72 -44.32
N MET A 58 4.58 -21.31 -43.87
CA MET A 58 3.99 -21.73 -42.60
C MET A 58 3.85 -23.26 -42.52
N VAL A 59 3.41 -23.90 -43.61
CA VAL A 59 3.33 -25.37 -43.70
C VAL A 59 4.73 -25.99 -43.56
N LYS A 60 5.72 -25.52 -44.31
CA LYS A 60 7.09 -26.05 -44.23
C LYS A 60 7.73 -25.87 -42.86
N VAL A 61 7.53 -24.72 -42.22
CA VAL A 61 8.04 -24.46 -40.86
C VAL A 61 7.37 -25.40 -39.88
N THR A 62 6.05 -25.61 -39.98
CA THR A 62 5.30 -26.55 -39.14
C THR A 62 5.80 -28.00 -39.31
N GLU A 63 5.98 -28.45 -40.55
CA GLU A 63 6.51 -29.79 -40.84
C GLU A 63 7.93 -29.98 -40.30
N THR A 64 8.78 -28.97 -40.48
CA THR A 64 10.16 -28.98 -39.96
C THR A 64 10.17 -29.01 -38.43
N LEU A 65 9.33 -28.21 -37.79
CA LEU A 65 9.18 -28.19 -36.33
C LEU A 65 8.78 -29.58 -35.80
N ALA A 66 7.80 -30.23 -36.44
CA ALA A 66 7.38 -31.58 -36.06
C ALA A 66 8.50 -32.63 -36.21
N GLN A 67 9.31 -32.53 -37.27
CA GLN A 67 10.47 -33.41 -37.47
C GLN A 67 11.53 -33.20 -36.38
N LEU A 68 11.89 -31.95 -36.09
CA LEU A 68 12.91 -31.61 -35.08
C LEU A 68 12.45 -31.99 -33.67
N LEU A 69 11.17 -31.83 -33.34
CA LEU A 69 10.60 -32.28 -32.07
C LEU A 69 10.77 -33.78 -31.86
N LYS A 70 10.60 -34.58 -32.93
CA LYS A 70 10.80 -36.03 -32.91
C LYS A 70 12.28 -36.40 -32.82
N GLU A 71 13.14 -35.71 -33.56
CA GLU A 71 14.59 -35.96 -33.56
C GLU A 71 15.20 -35.65 -32.19
N PHE A 72 14.81 -34.52 -31.59
CA PHE A 72 15.32 -34.06 -30.30
C PHE A 72 14.52 -34.56 -29.10
N GLU A 73 13.65 -35.55 -29.29
CA GLU A 73 12.74 -36.05 -28.27
C GLU A 73 13.46 -36.48 -26.96
N SER A 74 14.73 -36.88 -27.06
CA SER A 74 15.60 -37.32 -25.94
C SER A 74 16.60 -36.25 -25.46
N ASN A 75 16.65 -35.07 -26.10
CA ASN A 75 17.61 -34.01 -25.80
C ASN A 75 16.88 -32.75 -25.31
N GLU A 76 16.72 -32.64 -23.99
CA GLU A 76 16.01 -31.55 -23.33
C GLU A 76 16.60 -30.16 -23.65
N VAL A 77 17.93 -30.06 -23.81
CA VAL A 77 18.60 -28.80 -24.17
C VAL A 77 18.29 -28.39 -25.61
N ALA A 78 18.27 -29.35 -26.54
CA ALA A 78 17.86 -29.07 -27.92
C ALA A 78 16.38 -28.64 -27.98
N LEU A 79 15.51 -29.27 -27.19
CA LEU A 79 14.11 -28.86 -27.05
C LEU A 79 13.96 -27.47 -26.43
N CYS A 80 14.75 -27.10 -25.41
CA CYS A 80 14.77 -25.74 -24.86
C CYS A 80 15.14 -24.71 -25.93
N ASN A 81 16.16 -24.98 -26.75
CA ASN A 81 16.54 -24.06 -27.81
C ASN A 81 15.50 -23.98 -28.93
N LEU A 82 14.88 -25.10 -29.28
CA LEU A 82 13.78 -25.13 -30.25
C LEU A 82 12.57 -24.34 -29.73
N PHE A 83 12.28 -24.42 -28.43
CA PHE A 83 11.25 -23.60 -27.80
C PHE A 83 11.59 -22.11 -27.86
N ILE A 84 12.83 -21.70 -27.57
CA ILE A 84 13.24 -20.30 -27.73
C ILE A 84 12.99 -19.83 -29.17
N LEU A 85 13.31 -20.65 -30.17
CA LEU A 85 13.07 -20.31 -31.58
C LEU A 85 11.59 -20.09 -31.88
N THR A 86 10.71 -21.00 -31.43
CA THR A 86 9.27 -20.86 -31.70
C THR A 86 8.68 -19.61 -31.04
N THR A 87 9.16 -19.21 -29.86
CA THR A 87 8.74 -17.98 -29.18
C THR A 87 9.21 -16.69 -29.85
N ARG A 88 10.12 -16.79 -30.82
CA ARG A 88 10.70 -15.64 -31.54
C ARG A 88 10.25 -15.55 -32.99
N MET A 89 9.48 -16.52 -33.48
CA MET A 89 8.88 -16.45 -34.80
C MET A 89 7.64 -15.55 -34.75
N ASP A 90 7.62 -14.53 -35.62
CA ASP A 90 6.49 -13.62 -35.79
C ASP A 90 6.11 -13.57 -37.28
N PHE A 91 4.83 -13.34 -37.56
CA PHE A 91 4.32 -13.16 -38.91
C PHE A 91 3.06 -12.28 -38.90
N SER A 92 2.88 -11.48 -39.95
CA SER A 92 1.70 -10.62 -40.10
C SER A 92 0.49 -11.45 -40.56
N GLY A 93 -0.31 -11.99 -39.63
CA GLY A 93 -1.52 -12.77 -39.95
C GLY A 93 -2.32 -13.22 -38.72
N GLU A 94 -3.50 -13.81 -38.94
CA GLU A 94 -4.25 -14.51 -37.88
C GLU A 94 -3.46 -15.76 -37.43
N GLY A 95 -3.24 -15.93 -36.12
CA GLY A 95 -2.58 -17.11 -35.55
C GLY A 95 -1.11 -16.94 -35.13
N GLN A 96 -0.65 -15.74 -34.77
CA GLN A 96 0.72 -15.48 -34.29
C GLN A 96 1.22 -16.44 -33.20
N GLU A 97 0.33 -17.01 -32.37
CA GLU A 97 0.69 -17.97 -31.30
C GLU A 97 0.81 -19.43 -31.76
N GLN A 98 0.56 -19.73 -33.04
CA GLN A 98 0.38 -21.10 -33.54
C GLN A 98 1.63 -21.99 -33.37
N PHE A 99 2.85 -21.44 -33.45
CA PHE A 99 4.08 -22.24 -33.31
C PHE A 99 4.36 -22.66 -31.86
N VAL A 100 4.07 -21.78 -30.90
CA VAL A 100 4.19 -22.09 -29.48
C VAL A 100 3.17 -23.15 -29.10
N ASP A 101 1.91 -22.97 -29.53
CA ASP A 101 0.84 -23.93 -29.32
C ASP A 101 1.15 -25.32 -29.90
N GLN A 102 1.67 -25.36 -31.13
CA GLN A 102 2.08 -26.61 -31.76
C GLN A 102 3.20 -27.30 -31.00
N PHE A 103 4.22 -26.56 -30.57
CA PHE A 103 5.30 -27.09 -29.74
C PHE A 103 4.76 -27.70 -28.45
N VAL A 104 3.89 -26.96 -27.75
CA VAL A 104 3.29 -27.38 -26.48
C VAL A 104 2.42 -28.63 -26.67
N LYS A 105 1.58 -28.66 -27.70
CA LYS A 105 0.67 -29.79 -27.99
C LYS A 105 1.40 -31.06 -28.43
N ALA A 106 2.58 -30.93 -29.04
CA ALA A 106 3.36 -32.06 -29.52
C ALA A 106 4.11 -32.83 -28.42
N LEU A 107 4.28 -32.22 -27.23
CA LEU A 107 5.05 -32.81 -26.14
C LEU A 107 4.17 -33.21 -24.94
N PRO A 108 4.40 -34.40 -24.33
CA PRO A 108 3.74 -34.75 -23.09
C PRO A 108 4.15 -33.79 -21.97
N LEU A 109 3.24 -33.56 -21.02
CA LEU A 109 3.43 -32.60 -19.92
C LEU A 109 4.75 -32.83 -19.16
N GLU A 110 5.10 -34.09 -18.86
CA GLU A 110 6.35 -34.44 -18.16
C GLU A 110 7.60 -33.89 -18.87
N LYS A 111 7.64 -33.89 -20.21
CA LYS A 111 8.76 -33.32 -20.96
C LYS A 111 8.72 -31.80 -20.92
N ARG A 112 7.53 -31.21 -21.03
CA ARG A 112 7.36 -29.76 -20.96
C ARG A 112 7.78 -29.20 -19.60
N GLU A 113 7.51 -29.91 -18.51
CA GLU A 113 7.96 -29.56 -17.15
C GLU A 113 9.50 -29.56 -17.03
N LYS A 114 10.19 -30.53 -17.65
CA LYS A 114 11.66 -30.57 -17.67
C LYS A 114 12.24 -29.39 -18.45
N ILE A 115 11.67 -29.10 -19.62
CA ILE A 115 12.03 -27.93 -20.43
C ILE A 115 11.80 -26.64 -19.60
N TYR A 116 10.64 -26.52 -18.97
CA TYR A 116 10.30 -25.39 -18.10
C TYR A 116 11.34 -25.19 -17.00
N SER A 117 11.69 -26.25 -16.25
CA SER A 117 12.65 -26.20 -15.15
C SER A 117 14.04 -25.72 -15.60
N ILE A 118 14.52 -26.20 -16.75
CA ILE A 118 15.79 -25.77 -17.34
C ILE A 118 15.71 -24.29 -17.75
N MET A 119 14.65 -23.91 -18.47
CA MET A 119 14.45 -22.55 -18.98
C MET A 119 14.40 -21.51 -17.86
N VAL A 120 13.57 -21.73 -16.83
CA VAL A 120 13.42 -20.74 -15.74
C VAL A 120 14.71 -20.57 -14.93
N LYS A 121 15.48 -21.65 -14.75
CA LYS A 121 16.79 -21.60 -14.09
C LYS A 121 17.79 -20.78 -14.90
N GLU A 122 17.88 -21.01 -16.20
CA GLU A 122 18.82 -20.28 -17.06
C GLU A 122 18.40 -18.82 -17.28
N ILE A 123 17.11 -18.53 -17.38
CA ILE A 123 16.60 -17.14 -17.41
C ILE A 123 16.98 -16.43 -16.10
N ALA A 124 16.74 -17.06 -14.94
CA ALA A 124 17.11 -16.48 -13.66
C ALA A 124 18.62 -16.21 -13.54
N LYS A 125 19.45 -17.13 -14.04
CA LYS A 125 20.91 -17.06 -13.98
C LYS A 125 21.51 -16.02 -14.93
N ASN A 126 21.03 -15.95 -16.17
CA ASN A 126 21.69 -15.20 -17.24
C ASN A 126 20.96 -13.90 -17.60
N TYR A 127 19.63 -13.85 -17.47
CA TYR A 127 18.81 -12.70 -17.89
C TYR A 127 18.72 -11.62 -16.82
N TYR A 128 18.66 -12.02 -15.55
CA TYR A 128 18.51 -11.11 -14.40
C TYR A 128 19.76 -10.97 -13.53
N SER A 129 20.90 -11.51 -13.97
CA SER A 129 22.20 -11.24 -13.34
C SER A 129 22.60 -9.77 -13.49
N HIS A 130 22.26 -9.13 -14.61
CA HIS A 130 22.67 -7.78 -15.01
C HIS A 130 21.66 -6.66 -14.68
N THR A 131 20.51 -6.98 -14.08
CA THR A 131 19.54 -5.95 -13.68
C THR A 131 20.06 -5.07 -12.55
N HIS A 132 19.93 -3.75 -12.69
CA HIS A 132 20.13 -2.75 -11.62
C HIS A 132 19.02 -2.78 -10.54
N ILE A 133 18.26 -3.87 -10.46
CA ILE A 133 17.17 -4.01 -9.49
C ILE A 133 17.83 -4.24 -8.13
N SER A 134 17.63 -3.27 -7.24
CA SER A 134 18.34 -3.13 -5.98
C SER A 134 18.08 -4.28 -5.00
N LYS A 135 17.03 -5.08 -5.21
CA LYS A 135 16.66 -6.20 -4.33
C LYS A 135 16.27 -7.45 -5.13
N LYS A 136 17.13 -8.47 -5.12
CA LYS A 136 16.88 -9.77 -5.79
C LYS A 136 16.10 -10.78 -4.94
N ASN A 137 16.08 -10.59 -3.62
CA ASN A 137 15.45 -11.50 -2.64
C ASN A 137 14.51 -10.72 -1.70
N PRO A 138 13.31 -10.32 -2.17
CA PRO A 138 12.31 -9.66 -1.32
C PRO A 138 11.87 -10.61 -0.20
N SER A 139 11.70 -10.10 1.01
CA SER A 139 11.34 -10.85 2.22
C SER A 139 10.10 -10.33 2.94
N THR A 140 9.61 -9.15 2.52
CA THR A 140 8.44 -8.48 3.10
C THR A 140 7.45 -8.07 2.00
N VAL A 141 6.20 -7.80 2.39
CA VAL A 141 5.16 -7.30 1.48
C VAL A 141 5.61 -6.02 0.76
N SER A 142 6.26 -5.08 1.46
CA SER A 142 6.79 -3.85 0.83
C SER A 142 7.80 -4.17 -0.26
N GLU A 143 8.74 -5.07 0.02
CA GLU A 143 9.79 -5.42 -0.94
C GLU A 143 9.22 -6.13 -2.16
N TRP A 144 8.18 -6.94 -1.98
CA TRP A 144 7.44 -7.52 -3.09
C TRP A 144 6.67 -6.47 -3.91
N LEU A 145 5.97 -5.54 -3.26
CA LEU A 145 5.29 -4.43 -3.93
C LEU A 145 6.26 -3.53 -4.71
N ASP A 146 7.41 -3.20 -4.12
CA ASP A 146 8.48 -2.46 -4.80
C ASP A 146 8.99 -3.22 -6.03
N LEU A 147 9.14 -4.55 -5.90
CA LEU A 147 9.57 -5.40 -7.00
C LEU A 147 8.52 -5.47 -8.10
N PHE A 148 7.22 -5.57 -7.79
CA PHE A 148 6.14 -5.51 -8.80
C PHE A 148 6.16 -4.19 -9.57
N ASN A 149 6.29 -3.06 -8.86
CA ASN A 149 6.38 -1.74 -9.49
C ASN A 149 7.61 -1.63 -10.41
N GLN A 150 8.75 -2.18 -9.99
CA GLN A 150 9.94 -2.22 -10.84
C GLN A 150 9.77 -3.15 -12.04
N ALA A 151 9.09 -4.29 -11.84
CA ALA A 151 8.84 -5.29 -12.87
C ALA A 151 7.85 -4.82 -13.94
N GLN A 152 6.94 -3.89 -13.64
CA GLN A 152 6.02 -3.30 -14.63
C GLN A 152 6.76 -2.66 -15.82
N TYR A 153 7.95 -2.09 -15.60
CA TYR A 153 8.80 -1.55 -16.67
C TYR A 153 9.47 -2.63 -17.53
N LEU A 154 9.54 -3.88 -17.04
CA LEU A 154 10.09 -5.03 -17.76
C LEU A 154 9.01 -5.82 -18.52
N HIS A 155 7.74 -5.49 -18.32
CA HIS A 155 6.61 -6.20 -18.91
C HIS A 155 6.57 -6.10 -20.44
N GLY A 156 7.31 -5.16 -21.04
CA GLY A 156 7.51 -5.03 -22.49
C GLY A 156 8.84 -5.59 -23.02
N PHE A 157 9.71 -6.15 -22.17
CA PHE A 157 11.05 -6.63 -22.54
C PHE A 157 11.29 -8.10 -22.18
N SER A 158 10.31 -8.83 -21.67
CA SER A 158 10.51 -10.18 -21.11
C SER A 158 9.68 -11.28 -21.78
N ASP A 159 9.52 -11.21 -23.11
CA ASP A 159 8.73 -12.16 -23.92
C ASP A 159 9.02 -13.63 -23.61
N LEU A 160 10.30 -14.00 -23.50
CA LEU A 160 10.68 -15.41 -23.25
C LEU A 160 10.20 -15.90 -21.87
N SER A 161 10.14 -15.01 -20.88
CA SER A 161 9.62 -15.38 -19.57
C SER A 161 8.13 -15.71 -19.65
N GLN A 162 7.35 -14.86 -20.32
CA GLN A 162 5.91 -15.05 -20.59
C GLN A 162 5.61 -16.34 -21.33
N TYR A 163 6.43 -16.70 -22.31
CA TYR A 163 6.25 -17.96 -23.01
C TYR A 163 6.60 -19.19 -22.18
N CYS A 164 7.55 -19.14 -21.25
CA CYS A 164 7.90 -20.32 -20.45
C CYS A 164 6.69 -20.93 -19.73
N TYR A 165 5.70 -20.13 -19.34
CA TYR A 165 4.51 -20.65 -18.67
C TYR A 165 3.60 -21.46 -19.59
N THR A 166 3.58 -21.20 -20.91
CA THR A 166 2.76 -21.98 -21.86
C THR A 166 3.20 -23.45 -21.92
N LEU A 167 4.44 -23.75 -21.53
CA LEU A 167 4.92 -25.13 -21.38
C LEU A 167 4.12 -25.91 -20.35
N VAL A 168 3.74 -25.27 -19.24
CA VAL A 168 3.14 -25.92 -18.05
C VAL A 168 1.71 -25.48 -17.74
N LYS A 169 1.22 -24.41 -18.39
CA LYS A 169 -0.18 -23.95 -18.28
C LYS A 169 -1.08 -24.86 -19.11
N GLU A 170 -2.17 -25.31 -18.52
CA GLU A 170 -3.23 -26.02 -19.24
C GLU A 170 -4.22 -25.02 -19.85
N ASP A 171 -4.73 -25.31 -21.05
CA ASP A 171 -5.65 -24.43 -21.77
C ASP A 171 -6.85 -24.03 -20.89
N GLY A 172 -7.06 -22.72 -20.76
CA GLY A 172 -8.17 -22.15 -19.99
C GLY A 172 -8.05 -22.26 -18.47
N LYS A 173 -6.93 -22.78 -17.93
CA LYS A 173 -6.71 -22.90 -16.49
C LYS A 173 -5.63 -21.93 -15.97
N PRO A 174 -5.77 -21.43 -14.73
CA PRO A 174 -4.69 -20.70 -14.06
C PRO A 174 -3.42 -21.57 -13.92
N LEU A 175 -2.25 -20.92 -13.82
CA LEU A 175 -1.00 -21.62 -13.57
C LEU A 175 -0.96 -22.18 -12.13
N ARG A 176 -0.53 -23.44 -11.96
CA ARG A 176 -0.34 -24.00 -10.61
C ARG A 176 0.77 -23.27 -9.87
N TYR A 177 0.53 -22.94 -8.60
CA TYR A 177 1.49 -22.23 -7.74
C TYR A 177 2.86 -22.93 -7.64
N ASP A 178 2.89 -24.25 -7.71
CA ASP A 178 4.12 -25.04 -7.69
C ASP A 178 5.11 -24.68 -8.80
N TYR A 179 4.64 -24.20 -9.96
CA TYR A 179 5.51 -23.70 -11.01
C TYR A 179 5.94 -22.25 -10.71
N VAL A 180 5.03 -21.41 -10.23
CA VAL A 180 5.32 -20.02 -9.83
C VAL A 180 6.42 -19.95 -8.77
N LYS A 181 6.35 -20.80 -7.73
CA LYS A 181 7.33 -20.82 -6.64
C LYS A 181 8.74 -21.27 -7.07
N GLN A 182 8.90 -21.86 -8.25
CA GLN A 182 10.23 -22.23 -8.79
C GLN A 182 10.95 -21.03 -9.42
N LEU A 183 10.20 -19.98 -9.76
CA LEU A 183 10.74 -18.81 -10.41
C LEU A 183 11.56 -17.96 -9.44
N SER A 184 12.52 -17.20 -9.99
CA SER A 184 13.16 -16.13 -9.24
C SER A 184 12.14 -15.05 -8.85
N PRO A 185 12.33 -14.30 -7.76
CA PRO A 185 11.39 -13.29 -7.32
C PRO A 185 11.01 -12.27 -8.39
N LEU A 186 11.96 -11.85 -9.22
CA LEU A 186 11.71 -10.91 -10.30
C LEU A 186 10.81 -11.47 -11.41
N LEU A 187 10.98 -12.76 -11.75
CA LEU A 187 10.10 -13.46 -12.69
C LEU A 187 8.69 -13.66 -12.13
N ARG A 188 8.58 -13.92 -10.82
CA ARG A 188 7.25 -13.95 -10.17
C ARG A 188 6.62 -12.57 -10.24
N ALA A 189 7.43 -11.52 -10.09
CA ALA A 189 6.96 -10.15 -10.09
C ALA A 189 6.46 -9.61 -11.43
N THR A 190 6.91 -10.18 -12.56
CA THR A 190 6.33 -9.86 -13.86
C THR A 190 4.99 -10.57 -14.10
N MET A 191 4.64 -11.60 -13.30
CA MET A 191 3.57 -12.57 -13.62
C MET A 191 2.59 -12.85 -12.47
N TYR A 192 2.54 -11.96 -11.48
CA TYR A 192 1.76 -12.15 -10.25
C TYR A 192 0.23 -12.27 -10.46
N HIS A 193 -0.28 -12.08 -11.68
CA HIS A 193 -1.71 -12.05 -11.97
C HIS A 193 -2.33 -13.42 -12.32
N ASP A 194 -1.53 -14.48 -12.54
CA ASP A 194 -1.96 -15.61 -13.38
C ASP A 194 -1.88 -17.02 -12.74
N PHE A 195 -2.09 -17.15 -11.42
CA PHE A 195 -1.92 -18.43 -10.72
C PHE A 195 -3.05 -18.83 -9.75
N GLU A 196 -3.16 -20.14 -9.51
CA GLU A 196 -4.03 -20.76 -8.51
C GLU A 196 -3.24 -21.61 -7.51
N LEU A 197 -3.76 -21.66 -6.29
CA LEU A 197 -3.22 -22.33 -5.12
C LEU A 197 -4.38 -23.03 -4.41
N THR A 198 -4.23 -24.32 -4.11
CA THR A 198 -5.26 -25.08 -3.39
C THR A 198 -5.31 -24.68 -1.90
N PRO A 199 -6.46 -24.89 -1.22
CA PRO A 199 -6.55 -24.63 0.22
C PRO A 199 -5.51 -25.39 1.06
N GLU A 200 -5.17 -26.61 0.66
CA GLU A 200 -4.14 -27.43 1.31
C GLU A 200 -2.74 -26.82 1.13
N GLU A 201 -2.37 -26.43 -0.10
CA GLU A 201 -1.09 -25.78 -0.36
C GLU A 201 -0.99 -24.44 0.38
N LEU A 202 -2.08 -23.67 0.46
CA LEU A 202 -2.13 -22.44 1.25
C LEU A 202 -1.86 -22.71 2.73
N LYS A 203 -2.46 -23.76 3.29
CA LYS A 203 -2.27 -24.15 4.69
C LYS A 203 -0.82 -24.54 4.96
N ASP A 204 -0.19 -25.27 4.04
CA ASP A 204 1.21 -25.67 4.13
C ASP A 204 2.15 -24.46 4.04
N LEU A 205 1.89 -23.52 3.13
CA LEU A 205 2.67 -22.29 2.99
C LEU A 205 2.58 -21.41 4.24
N ILE A 206 1.36 -21.24 4.79
CA ILE A 206 1.10 -20.55 6.06
C ILE A 206 1.93 -21.18 7.20
N GLY A 207 2.13 -22.49 7.19
CA GLY A 207 2.89 -23.19 8.22
C GLY A 207 4.41 -23.15 8.06
N SER A 208 4.92 -22.80 6.88
CA SER A 208 6.31 -23.10 6.51
C SER A 208 7.14 -21.92 5.97
N ASP A 209 6.53 -20.92 5.30
CA ASP A 209 7.30 -19.87 4.62
C ASP A 209 6.62 -18.49 4.63
N SER A 210 7.14 -17.56 5.45
CA SER A 210 6.65 -16.17 5.52
C SER A 210 6.94 -15.34 4.27
N ASN A 211 7.93 -15.73 3.47
CA ASN A 211 8.26 -15.07 2.21
C ASN A 211 7.16 -15.27 1.19
N GLU A 212 6.73 -16.53 1.04
CA GLU A 212 5.67 -16.94 0.12
C GLU A 212 4.34 -16.30 0.52
N VAL A 213 4.05 -16.21 1.82
CA VAL A 213 2.85 -15.47 2.25
C VAL A 213 2.97 -13.96 1.98
N SER A 214 4.15 -13.37 2.12
CA SER A 214 4.38 -11.97 1.75
C SER A 214 4.16 -11.74 0.26
N PHE A 215 4.57 -12.69 -0.60
CA PHE A 215 4.30 -12.68 -2.03
C PHE A 215 2.80 -12.76 -2.33
N LEU A 216 2.07 -13.70 -1.72
CA LEU A 216 0.63 -13.85 -1.92
C LEU A 216 -0.13 -12.57 -1.53
N VAL A 217 0.19 -12.00 -0.38
CA VAL A 217 -0.43 -10.75 0.09
C VAL A 217 -0.09 -9.60 -0.85
N ALA A 218 1.17 -9.43 -1.25
CA ALA A 218 1.55 -8.38 -2.18
C ALA A 218 0.85 -8.55 -3.54
N SER A 219 0.77 -9.78 -4.07
CA SER A 219 0.14 -10.10 -5.36
C SER A 219 -1.34 -9.73 -5.34
N MET A 220 -2.04 -10.07 -4.26
CA MET A 220 -3.43 -9.68 -4.03
C MET A 220 -3.61 -8.17 -3.98
N LEU A 221 -2.71 -7.44 -3.31
CA LEU A 221 -2.78 -5.97 -3.21
C LEU A 221 -2.53 -5.30 -4.57
N GLU A 222 -1.71 -5.90 -5.43
CA GLU A 222 -1.38 -5.34 -6.75
C GLU A 222 -2.31 -5.78 -7.88
N LYS A 223 -3.08 -6.89 -7.74
CA LYS A 223 -4.01 -7.37 -8.78
C LYS A 223 -5.16 -6.37 -9.01
N THR A 224 -5.22 -5.80 -10.22
CA THR A 224 -6.11 -4.68 -10.59
C THR A 224 -7.24 -5.02 -11.54
N ASP A 225 -7.21 -6.19 -12.17
CA ASP A 225 -8.16 -6.58 -13.20
C ASP A 225 -9.41 -7.23 -12.58
N GLY A 226 -10.54 -6.54 -12.70
CA GLY A 226 -11.83 -6.92 -12.11
C GLY A 226 -12.65 -7.94 -12.92
N SER A 227 -12.07 -8.59 -13.94
CA SER A 227 -12.81 -9.44 -14.88
C SER A 227 -12.68 -10.95 -14.64
N GLY A 228 -11.96 -11.38 -13.60
CA GLY A 228 -11.68 -12.81 -13.34
C GLY A 228 -12.51 -13.42 -12.20
N GLU A 229 -12.59 -14.76 -12.20
CA GLU A 229 -13.04 -15.53 -11.04
C GLU A 229 -12.15 -15.22 -9.81
N LEU A 230 -12.77 -15.21 -8.64
CA LEU A 230 -12.05 -14.95 -7.39
C LEU A 230 -11.09 -16.11 -7.09
N PRO A 231 -9.82 -15.83 -6.75
CA PRO A 231 -8.90 -16.88 -6.38
C PRO A 231 -9.41 -17.67 -5.18
N SER A 232 -9.41 -19.00 -5.29
CA SER A 232 -9.85 -19.94 -4.25
C SER A 232 -9.04 -19.82 -2.95
N TRP A 233 -7.78 -19.40 -3.06
CA TRP A 233 -6.88 -19.12 -1.93
C TRP A 233 -7.18 -17.82 -1.18
N LEU A 234 -8.03 -16.92 -1.70
CA LEU A 234 -8.50 -15.74 -0.98
C LEU A 234 -9.67 -16.10 -0.06
N ASN A 235 -9.33 -16.75 1.05
CA ASN A 235 -10.27 -17.33 2.00
C ASN A 235 -9.95 -16.92 3.45
N LYS A 236 -10.68 -17.49 4.41
CA LYS A 236 -10.56 -17.12 5.83
C LYS A 236 -9.21 -17.53 6.41
N GLU A 237 -8.62 -18.61 5.93
CA GLU A 237 -7.33 -19.14 6.38
C GLU A 237 -6.20 -18.12 6.12
N LEU A 238 -6.18 -17.50 4.93
CA LEU A 238 -5.24 -16.41 4.64
C LEU A 238 -5.45 -15.21 5.56
N ILE A 239 -6.71 -14.82 5.81
CA ILE A 239 -7.01 -13.72 6.75
C ILE A 239 -6.54 -14.06 8.15
N ASP A 240 -6.85 -15.25 8.64
CA ASP A 240 -6.45 -15.71 9.96
C ASP A 240 -4.93 -15.71 10.11
N TYR A 241 -4.20 -16.08 9.06
CA TYR A 241 -2.74 -15.94 9.03
C TYR A 241 -2.29 -14.49 9.12
N ILE A 242 -2.87 -13.57 8.34
CA ILE A 242 -2.52 -12.13 8.38
C ILE A 242 -2.67 -11.60 9.81
N PHE A 243 -3.74 -11.98 10.53
CA PHE A 243 -3.95 -11.58 11.93
C PHE A 243 -3.06 -12.32 12.93
N LYS A 244 -2.62 -13.55 12.63
CA LYS A 244 -1.75 -14.35 13.49
C LYS A 244 -0.26 -13.97 13.33
N ASN A 245 0.17 -13.64 12.12
CA ASN A 245 1.53 -13.23 11.77
C ASN A 245 1.62 -11.70 11.67
N LYS A 246 1.64 -11.11 12.87
CA LYS A 246 1.44 -9.70 13.22
C LYS A 246 2.60 -8.76 12.84
N ASN A 247 3.48 -9.19 11.94
CA ASN A 247 4.65 -8.44 11.46
C ASN A 247 4.28 -7.47 10.32
N SER A 248 5.24 -7.13 9.47
CA SER A 248 5.08 -6.31 8.27
C SER A 248 3.89 -6.71 7.39
N ILE A 249 3.49 -7.99 7.36
CA ILE A 249 2.36 -8.47 6.55
C ILE A 249 1.05 -7.80 6.95
N ALA A 250 0.69 -7.82 8.24
CA ALA A 250 -0.53 -7.22 8.75
C ALA A 250 -0.52 -5.70 8.59
N GLN A 251 0.59 -5.06 8.97
CA GLN A 251 0.79 -3.62 8.84
C GLN A 251 0.63 -3.15 7.39
N HIS A 252 1.32 -3.79 6.43
CA HIS A 252 1.28 -3.40 5.02
C HIS A 252 -0.08 -3.69 4.39
N THR A 253 -0.74 -4.77 4.81
CA THR A 253 -2.11 -5.05 4.39
C THR A 253 -3.03 -3.90 4.80
N ILE A 254 -3.05 -3.54 6.08
CA ILE A 254 -3.90 -2.46 6.60
C ILE A 254 -3.55 -1.13 5.93
N TYR A 255 -2.25 -0.82 5.84
CA TYR A 255 -1.75 0.39 5.22
C TYR A 255 -2.12 0.49 3.74
N TYR A 256 -2.00 -0.58 2.95
CA TYR A 256 -2.32 -0.54 1.53
C TYR A 256 -3.83 -0.47 1.29
N LEU A 257 -4.63 -1.20 2.08
CA LEU A 257 -6.08 -1.18 1.96
C LEU A 257 -6.69 0.17 2.39
N PHE A 258 -6.14 0.80 3.45
CA PHE A 258 -6.80 1.91 4.13
C PHE A 258 -5.96 3.18 4.25
N GLY A 259 -4.65 3.15 3.93
CA GLY A 259 -3.68 4.15 4.37
C GLY A 259 -2.86 4.89 3.31
N PHE A 260 -2.71 4.38 2.08
CA PHE A 260 -2.08 5.17 1.02
C PHE A 260 -2.67 4.92 -0.37
N ILE A 261 -2.60 5.98 -1.15
CA ILE A 261 -3.18 6.22 -2.46
C ILE A 261 -2.71 5.17 -3.50
N ARG A 262 -3.62 4.26 -3.86
CA ARG A 262 -3.93 3.83 -5.26
C ARG A 262 -5.42 3.51 -5.43
N TYR A 263 -6.24 3.90 -4.45
CA TYR A 263 -7.45 3.15 -4.14
C TYR A 263 -8.70 3.63 -4.87
N GLU A 264 -8.80 4.90 -5.28
CA GLU A 264 -10.01 5.40 -5.95
C GLU A 264 -10.33 4.67 -7.26
N SER A 265 -9.32 4.21 -8.01
CA SER A 265 -9.52 3.39 -9.21
C SER A 265 -9.70 1.89 -8.92
N LYS A 266 -9.38 1.41 -7.71
CA LYS A 266 -9.32 -0.02 -7.35
C LYS A 266 -10.43 -0.50 -6.39
N ARG A 267 -11.25 0.41 -5.81
CA ARG A 267 -12.30 0.13 -4.78
C ARG A 267 -13.33 -0.92 -5.15
N ASN A 268 -13.56 -1.11 -6.46
CA ASN A 268 -14.72 -1.83 -6.98
C ASN A 268 -14.33 -3.13 -7.70
N THR A 269 -13.12 -3.66 -7.49
CA THR A 269 -12.75 -4.97 -8.04
C THR A 269 -13.31 -6.09 -7.15
N PRO A 270 -13.84 -7.19 -7.73
CA PRO A 270 -14.37 -8.31 -6.95
C PRO A 270 -13.36 -8.88 -5.93
N ILE A 271 -12.09 -8.97 -6.31
CA ILE A 271 -11.00 -9.48 -5.45
C ILE A 271 -10.88 -8.61 -4.20
N TYR A 272 -10.87 -7.29 -4.37
CA TYR A 272 -10.80 -6.41 -3.22
C TYR A 272 -12.05 -6.47 -2.37
N GLU A 273 -13.24 -6.49 -2.97
CA GLU A 273 -14.48 -6.57 -2.21
C GLU A 273 -14.52 -7.83 -1.36
N ARG A 274 -14.13 -8.97 -1.94
CA ARG A 274 -14.00 -10.24 -1.21
C ARG A 274 -13.01 -10.12 -0.06
N PHE A 275 -11.83 -9.59 -0.33
CA PHE A 275 -10.79 -9.45 0.70
C PHE A 275 -11.23 -8.53 1.84
N ARG A 276 -11.78 -7.36 1.49
CA ARG A 276 -12.37 -6.40 2.43
C ARG A 276 -13.40 -7.11 3.29
N ASP A 277 -14.33 -7.84 2.71
CA ASP A 277 -15.41 -8.49 3.44
C ASP A 277 -14.90 -9.58 4.40
N LEU A 278 -13.91 -10.37 3.99
CA LEU A 278 -13.25 -11.35 4.86
C LEU A 278 -12.51 -10.67 6.04
N MET A 279 -11.76 -9.60 5.76
CA MET A 279 -11.10 -8.79 6.80
C MET A 279 -12.12 -8.16 7.76
N LYS A 280 -13.23 -7.60 7.23
CA LYS A 280 -14.32 -7.02 8.03
C LYS A 280 -14.95 -8.07 8.95
N ALA A 281 -15.22 -9.27 8.43
CA ALA A 281 -15.80 -10.36 9.21
C ALA A 281 -14.86 -10.78 10.36
N LYS A 282 -13.55 -10.91 10.08
CA LYS A 282 -12.56 -11.26 11.10
C LYS A 282 -12.46 -10.16 12.17
N LEU A 283 -12.30 -8.91 11.77
CA LEU A 283 -12.20 -7.80 12.73
C LEU A 283 -13.45 -7.63 13.58
N ARG A 284 -14.64 -7.72 12.99
CA ARG A 284 -15.90 -7.69 13.78
C ARG A 284 -15.89 -8.75 14.87
N ALA A 285 -15.45 -9.97 14.55
CA ALA A 285 -15.36 -11.05 15.52
C ALA A 285 -14.33 -10.82 16.62
N ILE A 286 -13.19 -10.18 16.29
CA ILE A 286 -12.13 -9.87 17.25
C ILE A 286 -12.55 -8.69 18.15
N VAL A 287 -13.05 -7.58 17.58
CA VAL A 287 -13.35 -6.32 18.28
C VAL A 287 -14.52 -6.45 19.28
N THR A 288 -15.46 -7.35 18.98
CA THR A 288 -16.65 -7.62 19.83
C THR A 288 -16.42 -8.71 20.87
N LYS A 289 -15.19 -9.24 20.96
CA LYS A 289 -14.79 -10.28 21.91
C LYS A 289 -13.54 -9.83 22.62
N LYS A 290 -13.26 -10.41 23.79
CA LYS A 290 -11.99 -10.18 24.49
C LYS A 290 -10.85 -10.98 23.83
N ASP A 291 -10.48 -10.58 22.61
CA ASP A 291 -9.43 -11.21 21.82
C ASP A 291 -8.15 -10.36 21.83
N GLU A 292 -7.11 -10.86 22.50
CA GLU A 292 -5.84 -10.16 22.67
C GLU A 292 -5.09 -9.93 21.34
N SER A 293 -5.43 -10.65 20.27
CA SER A 293 -4.80 -10.46 18.96
C SER A 293 -4.99 -9.06 18.38
N LEU A 294 -6.08 -8.36 18.74
CA LEU A 294 -6.30 -6.96 18.36
C LEU A 294 -5.28 -6.03 19.00
N ASN A 295 -4.97 -6.27 20.28
CA ASN A 295 -4.09 -5.42 21.04
C ASN A 295 -2.66 -5.50 20.48
N ASP A 296 -2.21 -6.71 20.17
CA ASP A 296 -0.91 -6.92 19.54
C ASP A 296 -0.82 -6.26 18.16
N LEU A 297 -1.89 -6.36 17.36
CA LEU A 297 -1.96 -5.72 16.06
C LEU A 297 -1.87 -4.19 16.19
N ILE A 298 -2.65 -3.59 17.09
CA ILE A 298 -2.61 -2.15 17.37
C ILE A 298 -1.20 -1.72 17.78
N ASN A 299 -0.55 -2.51 18.64
CA ASN A 299 0.79 -2.22 19.13
C ASN A 299 1.87 -2.29 18.04
N ALA A 300 1.68 -3.12 17.01
CA ALA A 300 2.60 -3.24 15.90
C ALA A 300 2.55 -2.02 14.96
N LEU A 301 1.39 -1.37 14.78
CA LEU A 301 1.23 -0.31 13.77
C LEU A 301 2.13 0.92 14.00
N ASN A 302 2.68 1.46 12.91
CA ASN A 302 3.43 2.72 12.96
C ASN A 302 2.49 3.93 12.98
N PHE A 303 2.82 4.89 13.82
CA PHE A 303 2.11 6.18 13.89
C PHE A 303 2.79 7.21 12.95
N PRO A 304 2.03 8.13 12.31
CA PRO A 304 0.57 8.26 12.39
C PRO A 304 -0.20 7.43 11.35
N VAL A 305 0.38 7.16 10.18
CA VAL A 305 -0.41 6.75 9.02
C VAL A 305 -1.02 5.37 9.18
N GLU A 306 -0.23 4.33 9.44
CA GLU A 306 -0.76 2.95 9.57
C GLU A 306 -1.77 2.86 10.71
N PHE A 307 -1.47 3.52 11.83
CA PHE A 307 -2.34 3.59 12.99
C PHE A 307 -3.70 4.25 12.68
N LEU A 308 -3.71 5.45 12.07
CA LEU A 308 -4.96 6.13 11.72
C LEU A 308 -5.73 5.42 10.59
N SER A 309 -5.02 4.75 9.68
CA SER A 309 -5.62 3.91 8.64
C SER A 309 -6.37 2.73 9.24
N PHE A 310 -5.77 2.11 10.26
CA PHE A 310 -6.42 1.03 10.99
C PHE A 310 -7.68 1.50 11.72
N LEU A 311 -7.62 2.65 12.40
CA LEU A 311 -8.80 3.21 13.07
C LEU A 311 -9.91 3.58 12.08
N SER A 312 -9.53 4.14 10.93
CA SER A 312 -10.45 4.39 9.81
C SER A 312 -11.11 3.09 9.33
N PHE A 313 -10.33 2.00 9.25
CA PHE A 313 -10.88 0.71 8.88
C PHE A 313 -11.89 0.19 9.90
N LEU A 314 -11.59 0.30 11.19
CA LEU A 314 -12.51 -0.08 12.28
C LEU A 314 -13.82 0.71 12.20
N GLU A 315 -13.75 2.02 11.95
CA GLU A 315 -14.95 2.86 11.76
C GLU A 315 -15.77 2.39 10.56
N SER A 316 -15.13 2.02 9.45
CA SER A 316 -15.80 1.49 8.25
C SER A 316 -16.56 0.17 8.47
N LEU A 317 -16.31 -0.51 9.60
CA LEU A 317 -17.06 -1.71 9.99
C LEU A 317 -18.48 -1.36 10.46
N LYS A 318 -18.78 -0.08 10.75
CA LYS A 318 -20.06 0.38 11.31
C LYS A 318 -20.49 -0.46 12.52
N ILE A 319 -19.52 -0.84 13.35
CA ILE A 319 -19.76 -1.52 14.62
C ILE A 319 -20.28 -0.47 15.59
N ASP A 320 -21.34 -0.81 16.34
CA ASP A 320 -21.80 0.05 17.42
C ASP A 320 -20.68 0.20 18.46
N LEU A 321 -20.30 1.42 18.82
CA LEU A 321 -19.21 1.69 19.75
C LEU A 321 -19.43 1.00 21.11
N HIS A 322 -20.69 0.84 21.52
CA HIS A 322 -21.04 0.13 22.76
C HIS A 322 -20.79 -1.38 22.72
N SER A 323 -20.66 -1.96 21.52
CA SER A 323 -20.35 -3.38 21.32
C SER A 323 -18.85 -3.67 21.23
N ILE A 324 -18.01 -2.63 21.23
CA ILE A 324 -16.56 -2.75 21.28
C ILE A 324 -16.14 -2.99 22.73
N GLU A 325 -15.32 -4.00 22.98
CA GLU A 325 -14.80 -4.26 24.32
C GLU A 325 -13.98 -3.07 24.86
N PRO A 326 -14.26 -2.56 26.08
CA PRO A 326 -13.58 -1.39 26.64
C PRO A 326 -12.05 -1.48 26.66
N THR A 327 -11.51 -2.69 26.84
CA THR A 327 -10.06 -2.93 26.84
C THR A 327 -9.37 -2.61 25.51
N HIS A 328 -10.10 -2.62 24.39
CA HIS A 328 -9.55 -2.22 23.10
C HIS A 328 -9.43 -0.71 22.99
N PHE A 329 -10.40 0.06 23.50
CA PHE A 329 -10.28 1.52 23.60
C PHE A 329 -9.08 1.93 24.46
N GLU A 330 -8.88 1.26 25.62
CA GLU A 330 -7.69 1.46 26.45
C GLU A 330 -6.39 1.20 25.68
N THR A 331 -6.36 0.15 24.85
CA THR A 331 -5.18 -0.22 24.08
C THR A 331 -4.87 0.79 22.97
N ILE A 332 -5.90 1.25 22.24
CA ILE A 332 -5.77 2.31 21.24
C ILE A 332 -5.18 3.58 21.90
N ALA A 333 -5.74 3.98 23.04
CA ALA A 333 -5.29 5.17 23.76
C ALA A 333 -3.84 5.02 24.28
N LYS A 334 -3.49 3.88 24.88
CA LYS A 334 -2.12 3.57 25.33
C LYS A 334 -1.12 3.60 24.17
N LYS A 335 -1.45 2.96 23.04
CA LYS A 335 -0.60 2.96 21.85
C LYS A 335 -0.39 4.37 21.32
N PHE A 336 -1.44 5.19 21.31
CA PHE A 336 -1.35 6.58 20.91
C PHE A 336 -0.38 7.38 21.78
N VAL A 337 -0.55 7.33 23.12
CA VAL A 337 0.35 8.01 24.07
C VAL A 337 1.79 7.52 23.92
N ALA A 338 2.00 6.20 23.83
CA ALA A 338 3.32 5.62 23.63
C ALA A 338 3.96 6.07 22.30
N SER A 339 3.16 6.23 21.24
CA SER A 339 3.63 6.69 19.94
C SER A 339 4.06 8.14 19.96
N ILE A 340 3.30 9.04 20.61
CA ILE A 340 3.72 10.43 20.80
C ILE A 340 4.99 10.50 21.63
N ASN A 341 5.09 9.71 22.71
CA ASN A 341 6.30 9.67 23.52
C ASN A 341 7.52 9.22 22.71
N LYS A 342 7.35 8.27 21.78
CA LYS A 342 8.42 7.88 20.84
C LYS A 342 8.81 9.03 19.92
N VAL A 343 7.86 9.82 19.42
CA VAL A 343 8.15 11.05 18.65
C VAL A 343 8.93 12.03 19.52
N LYS A 344 8.49 12.28 20.76
CA LYS A 344 9.16 13.16 21.72
C LYS A 344 10.64 12.80 21.94
N LEU A 345 10.93 11.51 22.11
CA LEU A 345 12.31 11.04 22.29
C LEU A 345 13.18 11.25 21.04
N GLY A 346 12.58 11.24 19.85
CA GLY A 346 13.28 11.46 18.57
C GLY A 346 13.47 12.92 18.20
N ILE A 347 12.86 13.87 18.92
CA ILE A 347 12.92 15.32 18.57
C ILE A 347 14.34 15.82 18.37
N PRO A 348 15.33 15.55 19.25
CA PRO A 348 16.68 16.06 19.05
C PRO A 348 17.32 15.61 17.73
N GLU A 349 17.09 14.36 17.33
CA GLU A 349 17.57 13.80 16.06
C GLU A 349 16.83 14.38 14.86
N ASP A 350 15.49 14.46 14.95
CA ASP A 350 14.63 15.01 13.90
C ASP A 350 14.98 16.49 13.63
N LEU A 351 15.25 17.30 14.67
CA LEU A 351 15.65 18.71 14.55
C LEU A 351 17.09 18.91 14.09
N ALA A 352 18.00 17.96 14.35
CA ALA A 352 19.37 18.01 13.85
C ALA A 352 19.48 17.63 12.36
N ASN A 353 18.47 16.95 11.82
CA ASN A 353 18.47 16.46 10.45
C ASN A 353 18.03 17.56 9.47
N ARG A 354 18.85 17.82 8.45
CA ARG A 354 18.53 18.77 7.37
C ARG A 354 17.33 18.34 6.51
N ASN A 355 17.01 17.04 6.49
CA ASN A 355 15.85 16.47 5.80
C ASN A 355 14.73 16.14 6.79
N TYR A 356 14.47 17.07 7.71
CA TYR A 356 13.37 16.96 8.68
C TYR A 356 12.06 16.63 7.98
N THR A 357 11.42 15.54 8.40
CA THR A 357 10.05 15.19 8.01
C THR A 357 9.18 15.26 9.23
N ASP A 358 8.28 16.24 9.26
CA ASP A 358 7.35 16.40 10.38
C ASP A 358 6.40 15.21 10.48
N ARG A 359 6.51 14.46 11.58
CA ARG A 359 5.70 13.27 11.84
C ARG A 359 4.23 13.58 12.13
N PHE A 360 3.90 14.84 12.39
CA PHE A 360 2.54 15.35 12.56
C PHE A 360 2.06 16.13 11.33
N ASN A 361 2.72 16.07 10.17
CA ASN A 361 2.17 16.69 8.96
C ASN A 361 0.89 15.96 8.51
N LEU A 362 -0.25 16.63 8.63
CA LEU A 362 -1.59 16.03 8.52
C LEU A 362 -2.22 16.09 7.14
N TYR A 363 -1.45 16.25 6.05
CA TYR A 363 -2.02 16.37 4.71
C TYR A 363 -2.99 15.22 4.34
N TYR A 364 -2.75 14.02 4.86
CA TYR A 364 -3.64 12.88 4.63
C TYR A 364 -5.05 13.09 5.23
N LEU A 365 -5.27 13.95 6.24
CA LEU A 365 -6.58 14.20 6.84
C LEU A 365 -7.59 14.90 5.91
N ASP A 366 -7.19 15.25 4.69
CA ASP A 366 -8.12 15.68 3.64
C ASP A 366 -9.10 14.58 3.28
N GLU A 367 -8.65 13.33 3.30
CA GLU A 367 -9.53 12.21 3.03
C GLU A 367 -10.49 11.99 4.21
N PRO A 368 -11.83 11.99 3.98
CA PRO A 368 -12.84 11.81 5.02
C PRO A 368 -12.63 10.59 5.90
N LYS A 369 -12.03 9.53 5.34
CA LYS A 369 -11.78 8.26 6.03
C LYS A 369 -10.82 8.42 7.23
N TYR A 370 -9.77 9.25 7.13
CA TYR A 370 -8.86 9.44 8.27
C TYR A 370 -9.48 10.32 9.35
N ARG A 371 -10.34 11.28 8.96
CA ARG A 371 -11.14 12.04 9.93
C ARG A 371 -12.06 11.11 10.75
N ALA A 372 -12.64 10.10 10.11
CA ALA A 372 -13.41 9.07 10.80
C ALA A 372 -12.55 8.24 11.79
N GLY A 373 -11.31 7.92 11.41
CA GLY A 373 -10.34 7.27 12.31
C GLY A 373 -9.98 8.13 13.54
N ILE A 374 -9.87 9.45 13.36
CA ILE A 374 -9.66 10.39 14.48
C ILE A 374 -10.84 10.39 15.45
N THR A 375 -12.08 10.27 14.97
CA THR A 375 -13.25 10.13 15.86
C THR A 375 -13.11 8.92 16.79
N LEU A 376 -12.67 7.78 16.26
CA LEU A 376 -12.45 6.58 17.08
C LEU A 376 -11.30 6.76 18.08
N LEU A 377 -10.23 7.47 17.69
CA LEU A 377 -9.17 7.85 18.62
C LEU A 377 -9.72 8.73 19.75
N SER A 378 -10.53 9.73 19.42
CA SER A 378 -11.16 10.63 20.39
C SER A 378 -11.99 9.88 21.43
N VAL A 379 -12.83 8.93 20.97
CA VAL A 379 -13.58 8.03 21.87
C VAL A 379 -12.64 7.19 22.71
N SER A 380 -11.55 6.69 22.14
CA SER A 380 -10.57 5.87 22.88
C SER A 380 -9.91 6.64 24.02
N LEU A 381 -9.64 7.94 23.84
CA LEU A 381 -9.06 8.80 24.89
C LEU A 381 -9.97 8.95 26.11
N LEU A 382 -11.27 8.76 25.95
CA LEU A 382 -12.22 8.72 27.06
C LEU A 382 -11.95 7.56 28.06
N HIS A 383 -11.24 6.52 27.61
CA HIS A 383 -10.91 5.33 28.38
C HIS A 383 -9.48 5.35 28.94
N LEU A 384 -8.77 6.48 28.88
CA LEU A 384 -7.45 6.61 29.51
C LEU A 384 -7.54 6.38 31.02
N LYS A 385 -6.62 5.58 31.57
CA LYS A 385 -6.45 5.49 33.03
C LYS A 385 -5.61 6.67 33.51
N ALA A 386 -5.57 6.86 34.82
CA ALA A 386 -4.90 8.00 35.45
C ALA A 386 -3.42 8.13 35.03
N ASP A 387 -2.68 7.02 34.94
CA ASP A 387 -1.26 7.03 34.57
C ASP A 387 -1.06 7.45 33.11
N GLU A 388 -1.85 6.93 32.17
CA GLU A 388 -1.74 7.34 30.76
C GLU A 388 -2.24 8.77 30.53
N ASN A 389 -3.25 9.23 31.27
CA ASN A 389 -3.70 10.63 31.24
C ASN A 389 -2.58 11.56 31.72
N LYS A 390 -1.89 11.19 32.81
CA LYS A 390 -0.71 11.91 33.29
C LYS A 390 0.41 11.92 32.23
N GLN A 391 0.72 10.78 31.60
CA GLN A 391 1.73 10.73 30.53
C GLN A 391 1.36 11.64 29.35
N LEU A 392 0.10 11.66 28.92
CA LEU A 392 -0.34 12.56 27.85
C LEU A 392 -0.21 14.04 28.26
N THR A 393 -0.52 14.36 29.51
CA THR A 393 -0.34 15.71 30.07
C THR A 393 1.14 16.10 30.14
N ASP A 394 2.01 15.19 30.56
CA ASP A 394 3.46 15.41 30.60
C ASP A 394 4.01 15.66 29.19
N LEU A 395 3.48 14.97 28.17
CA LEU A 395 3.81 15.23 26.77
C LEU A 395 3.41 16.66 26.34
N PHE A 396 2.30 17.22 26.84
CA PHE A 396 1.97 18.62 26.56
C PHE A 396 3.03 19.57 27.12
N TYR A 397 3.55 19.31 28.32
CA TYR A 397 4.66 20.07 28.88
C TYR A 397 5.96 19.90 28.09
N ASP A 398 6.23 18.69 27.57
CA ASP A 398 7.43 18.42 26.78
C ASP A 398 7.44 19.15 25.43
N PHE A 399 6.27 19.32 24.78
CA PHE A 399 6.17 20.03 23.50
C PHE A 399 6.12 21.55 23.66
N LYS A 400 5.70 22.07 24.82
CA LYS A 400 5.60 23.52 25.08
C LYS A 400 6.90 24.31 24.83
N PRO A 401 8.10 23.86 25.28
CA PRO A 401 9.36 24.56 25.01
C PRO A 401 9.68 24.74 23.53
N LEU A 402 9.19 23.87 22.65
CA LEU A 402 9.49 23.90 21.22
C LEU A 402 8.95 25.14 20.51
N TYR A 403 7.89 25.77 21.04
CA TYR A 403 7.39 27.06 20.56
C TYR A 403 8.41 28.19 20.67
N PHE A 404 9.37 28.07 21.58
CA PHE A 404 10.45 29.04 21.81
C PHE A 404 11.75 28.66 21.10
N GLY A 405 11.75 27.59 20.30
CA GLY A 405 12.89 27.12 19.53
C GLY A 405 13.01 27.75 18.13
N GLY A 406 13.84 27.13 17.29
CA GLY A 406 13.97 27.45 15.87
C GLY A 406 12.71 27.13 15.06
N TYR A 407 12.73 27.45 13.76
CA TYR A 407 11.57 27.31 12.87
C TYR A 407 11.02 25.87 12.86
N GLU A 408 11.87 24.86 12.73
CA GLU A 408 11.47 23.44 12.67
C GLU A 408 10.86 22.95 13.97
N ALA A 409 11.44 23.33 15.12
CA ALA A 409 10.92 22.98 16.44
C ALA A 409 9.52 23.56 16.65
N LYS A 410 9.35 24.82 16.26
CA LYS A 410 8.09 25.52 16.33
C LYS A 410 7.03 24.93 15.40
N ALA A 411 7.39 24.62 14.16
CA ALA A 411 6.50 23.96 13.21
C ALA A 411 6.00 22.62 13.75
N MET A 412 6.89 21.82 14.35
CA MET A 412 6.52 20.56 15.01
C MET A 412 5.53 20.78 16.17
N ALA A 413 5.77 21.79 17.02
CA ALA A 413 4.91 22.11 18.15
C ALA A 413 3.50 22.52 17.69
N VAL A 414 3.43 23.35 16.65
CA VAL A 414 2.19 23.77 16.00
C VAL A 414 1.42 22.57 15.44
N ASN A 415 2.08 21.72 14.64
CA ASN A 415 1.45 20.55 14.03
C ASN A 415 0.96 19.53 15.07
N PHE A 416 1.74 19.32 16.15
CA PHE A 416 1.31 18.50 17.28
C PHE A 416 0.04 19.07 17.93
N THR A 417 0.03 20.37 18.28
CA THR A 417 -1.10 21.02 18.91
C THR A 417 -2.36 20.97 18.03
N GLU A 418 -2.22 21.17 16.72
CA GLU A 418 -3.32 21.07 15.76
C GLU A 418 -3.85 19.63 15.63
N PHE A 419 -2.98 18.63 15.65
CA PHE A 419 -3.40 17.23 15.68
C PHE A 419 -4.22 16.90 16.95
N ILE A 420 -3.76 17.37 18.11
CA ILE A 420 -4.49 17.20 19.38
C ILE A 420 -5.83 17.92 19.34
N PHE A 421 -5.89 19.15 18.79
CA PHE A 421 -7.16 19.86 18.57
C PHE A 421 -8.13 19.06 17.73
N LEU A 422 -7.70 18.56 16.57
CA LEU A 422 -8.55 17.78 15.67
C LEU A 422 -9.05 16.49 16.36
N THR A 423 -8.19 15.86 17.15
CA THR A 423 -8.55 14.70 17.96
C THR A 423 -9.61 15.06 18.99
N PHE A 424 -9.47 16.20 19.67
CA PHE A 424 -10.47 16.62 20.64
C PHE A 424 -11.79 17.03 19.99
N PHE A 425 -11.74 17.77 18.89
CA PHE A 425 -12.94 18.21 18.20
C PHE A 425 -13.73 17.05 17.59
N ALA A 426 -13.08 15.97 17.17
CA ALA A 426 -13.76 14.84 16.54
C ALA A 426 -14.82 14.16 17.43
N ILE A 427 -14.77 14.32 18.77
CA ILE A 427 -15.79 13.81 19.69
C ILE A 427 -17.19 14.36 19.38
N GLU A 428 -17.29 15.52 18.71
CA GLU A 428 -18.56 16.13 18.29
C GLU A 428 -19.39 15.26 17.34
N ASN A 429 -18.76 14.26 16.73
CA ASN A 429 -19.39 13.35 15.79
C ASN A 429 -19.93 12.09 16.48
N VAL A 430 -19.85 12.01 17.81
CA VAL A 430 -20.25 10.86 18.61
C VAL A 430 -21.49 11.20 19.44
N SER A 431 -22.54 10.39 19.30
CA SER A 431 -23.76 10.49 20.10
C SER A 431 -23.74 9.49 21.27
N GLY A 432 -24.51 9.77 22.34
CA GLY A 432 -24.74 8.79 23.43
C GLY A 432 -23.60 8.61 24.44
N LEU A 433 -22.68 9.57 24.57
CA LEU A 433 -21.56 9.49 25.51
C LEU A 433 -22.01 9.48 26.99
N ASN A 434 -21.38 8.64 27.80
CA ASN A 434 -21.63 8.56 29.24
C ASN A 434 -21.10 9.83 29.96
N PRO A 435 -21.94 10.53 30.76
CA PRO A 435 -21.55 11.76 31.46
C PRO A 435 -20.31 11.64 32.37
N GLY A 436 -20.12 10.51 33.05
CA GLY A 436 -19.00 10.31 33.98
C GLY A 436 -17.66 10.05 33.28
N ILE A 437 -17.70 9.50 32.07
CA ILE A 437 -16.52 9.32 31.20
C ILE A 437 -16.13 10.66 30.55
N PHE A 438 -17.12 11.53 30.32
CA PHE A 438 -16.92 12.85 29.76
C PHE A 438 -16.19 13.83 30.69
N SER A 439 -16.21 13.64 32.03
CA SER A 439 -15.50 14.54 32.96
C SER A 439 -13.98 14.43 32.83
N SER A 440 -13.42 13.21 32.77
CA SER A 440 -11.98 12.99 32.60
C SER A 440 -11.46 13.58 31.30
N TYR A 441 -12.30 13.59 30.26
CA TYR A 441 -12.01 14.22 28.98
C TYR A 441 -12.00 15.74 29.07
N LYS A 442 -12.97 16.34 29.78
CA LYS A 442 -12.96 17.79 30.07
C LYS A 442 -11.68 18.20 30.77
N ASP A 443 -11.26 17.45 31.79
CA ASP A 443 -10.03 17.74 32.55
C ASP A 443 -8.80 17.70 31.65
N LEU A 444 -8.69 16.72 30.74
CA LEU A 444 -7.60 16.62 29.77
C LEU A 444 -7.59 17.81 28.81
N VAL A 445 -8.75 18.21 28.29
CA VAL A 445 -8.89 19.38 27.40
C VAL A 445 -8.55 20.67 28.15
N SER A 446 -8.96 20.83 29.42
CA SER A 446 -8.57 21.96 30.26
C SER A 446 -7.06 22.00 30.50
N LYS A 447 -6.41 20.86 30.75
CA LYS A 447 -4.95 20.79 30.89
C LYS A 447 -4.23 21.16 29.60
N PHE A 448 -4.70 20.65 28.47
CA PHE A 448 -4.20 21.05 27.16
C PHE A 448 -4.33 22.57 26.94
N SER A 449 -5.49 23.15 27.27
CA SER A 449 -5.75 24.59 27.20
C SER A 449 -4.77 25.39 28.07
N GLU A 450 -4.58 24.99 29.32
CA GLU A 450 -3.64 25.62 30.26
C GLU A 450 -2.19 25.60 29.76
N ILE A 451 -1.77 24.51 29.11
CA ILE A 451 -0.36 24.26 28.82
C ILE A 451 0.06 24.78 27.43
N LEU A 452 -0.67 24.40 26.38
CA LEU A 452 -0.28 24.57 24.98
C LEU A 452 -1.07 25.66 24.23
N LEU A 453 -2.27 26.00 24.67
CA LEU A 453 -3.11 26.93 23.91
C LEU A 453 -2.50 28.34 23.86
N TYR A 454 -1.97 28.85 24.99
CA TYR A 454 -1.35 30.16 25.03
C TYR A 454 -0.18 30.33 24.03
N PRO A 455 0.90 29.50 24.07
CA PRO A 455 1.99 29.64 23.12
C PRO A 455 1.56 29.38 21.67
N TYR A 456 0.57 28.52 21.44
CA TYR A 456 -0.01 28.33 20.11
C TYR A 456 -0.71 29.60 19.59
N VAL A 457 -1.55 30.24 20.39
CA VAL A 457 -2.25 31.49 20.01
C VAL A 457 -1.26 32.61 19.73
N LEU A 458 -0.26 32.79 20.59
CA LEU A 458 0.79 33.80 20.37
C LEU A 458 1.53 33.61 19.06
N GLU A 459 1.91 32.37 18.76
CA GLU A 459 2.63 32.07 17.52
C GLU A 459 1.76 32.36 16.30
N ALA A 460 0.51 31.92 16.40
CA ALA A 460 -0.45 32.05 15.32
C ALA A 460 -0.87 33.52 15.09
N GLU A 461 -0.80 34.37 16.12
CA GLU A 461 -0.92 35.83 16.02
C GLU A 461 0.30 36.47 15.35
N ARG A 462 1.50 36.06 15.75
CA ARG A 462 2.78 36.60 15.28
C ARG A 462 2.96 36.43 13.77
N ASP A 463 2.63 35.26 13.26
CA ASP A 463 2.87 34.95 11.85
C ASP A 463 1.91 35.67 10.90
N SER A 464 0.90 36.41 11.41
CA SER A 464 -0.19 37.05 10.65
C SER A 464 -0.99 36.12 9.71
N TYR A 465 -0.54 34.89 9.55
CA TYR A 465 -0.95 33.88 8.59
C TYR A 465 -2.30 33.24 8.97
N MET A 466 -2.69 33.31 10.24
CA MET A 466 -4.07 33.01 10.63
C MET A 466 -5.05 34.09 10.16
N TRP A 467 -4.58 35.29 9.83
CA TRP A 467 -5.40 36.48 9.58
C TRP A 467 -5.59 36.81 8.10
N ASP A 468 -4.76 36.24 7.24
CA ASP A 468 -4.71 36.60 5.83
C ASP A 468 -5.61 35.69 4.99
N GLN A 469 -6.73 36.26 4.52
CA GLN A 469 -7.65 35.59 3.58
C GLN A 469 -7.11 35.53 2.14
N SER A 470 -5.97 36.15 1.85
CA SER A 470 -5.42 36.16 0.50
C SER A 470 -4.96 34.79 0.00
N GLU A 471 -4.83 33.78 0.88
CA GLU A 471 -4.67 32.37 0.52
C GLU A 471 -5.97 31.57 0.73
N ASN A 472 -7.01 31.88 -0.05
CA ASN A 472 -8.13 30.94 -0.31
C ASN A 472 -7.68 29.64 -1.03
N GLN A 473 -6.37 29.41 -1.17
CA GLN A 473 -5.79 28.19 -1.73
C GLN A 473 -5.32 27.30 -0.57
N LEU A 474 -5.96 26.15 -0.45
CA LEU A 474 -5.50 25.05 0.40
C LEU A 474 -4.12 24.61 -0.07
N THR A 475 -3.08 24.90 0.71
CA THR A 475 -1.71 24.44 0.43
C THR A 475 -1.34 23.33 1.40
N LYS A 476 -0.29 22.56 1.08
CA LYS A 476 0.24 21.54 2.00
C LYS A 476 0.70 22.14 3.34
N GLN A 477 0.99 23.44 3.40
CA GLN A 477 1.57 24.11 4.56
C GLN A 477 0.52 24.68 5.53
N ASN A 478 -0.73 24.86 5.10
CA ASN A 478 -1.82 25.42 5.91
C ASN A 478 -2.98 24.45 6.19
N PHE A 479 -2.78 23.18 5.86
CA PHE A 479 -3.84 22.19 5.77
C PHE A 479 -4.48 21.84 7.12
N SER A 480 -3.67 21.51 8.14
CA SER A 480 -4.14 21.18 9.48
C SER A 480 -4.87 22.36 10.14
N LYS A 481 -4.36 23.58 9.94
CA LYS A 481 -5.01 24.84 10.35
C LYS A 481 -6.38 25.02 9.72
N TYR A 482 -6.50 24.79 8.42
CA TYR A 482 -7.79 24.83 7.71
C TYR A 482 -8.81 23.87 8.35
N LEU A 483 -8.39 22.64 8.66
CA LEU A 483 -9.25 21.66 9.31
C LEU A 483 -9.65 22.07 10.73
N VAL A 484 -8.72 22.62 11.54
CA VAL A 484 -9.02 23.13 12.89
C VAL A 484 -10.08 24.23 12.83
N ASN A 485 -9.92 25.19 11.91
CA ASN A 485 -10.88 26.27 11.70
C ASN A 485 -12.26 25.75 11.26
N LEU A 486 -12.28 24.75 10.37
CA LEU A 486 -13.52 24.12 9.92
C LEU A 486 -14.23 23.40 11.07
N SER A 487 -13.50 22.63 11.88
CA SER A 487 -14.04 21.95 13.06
C SER A 487 -14.62 22.94 14.08
N LEU A 488 -13.89 24.00 14.42
CA LEU A 488 -14.38 25.05 15.31
C LEU A 488 -15.67 25.70 14.80
N LYS A 489 -15.74 25.99 13.49
CA LYS A 489 -16.94 26.54 12.85
C LYS A 489 -18.13 25.57 12.91
N ASN A 490 -17.89 24.28 12.76
CA ASN A 490 -18.95 23.26 12.81
C ASN A 490 -19.47 23.05 14.23
N ILE A 491 -18.58 23.02 15.22
CA ILE A 491 -18.94 22.94 16.65
C ILE A 491 -19.85 24.11 17.04
N HIS A 492 -19.53 25.33 16.60
CA HIS A 492 -20.33 26.52 16.92
C HIS A 492 -21.72 26.54 16.26
N LYS A 493 -21.89 25.86 15.12
CA LYS A 493 -23.17 25.79 14.39
C LYS A 493 -24.14 24.73 14.93
N LYS A 494 -23.61 23.65 15.51
CA LYS A 494 -24.45 22.65 16.17
C LYS A 494 -24.94 23.28 17.48
N GLU A 495 -26.25 23.28 17.74
CA GLU A 495 -26.87 23.70 19.01
C GLU A 495 -26.51 22.74 20.18
N CYS A 496 -25.24 22.33 20.27
CA CYS A 496 -24.78 21.31 21.18
C CYS A 496 -24.30 21.94 22.49
N LYS A 497 -25.07 21.65 23.56
CA LYS A 497 -24.85 21.95 24.98
C LYS A 497 -23.57 21.34 25.57
N TYR A 498 -22.38 21.64 25.04
CA TYR A 498 -21.13 21.19 25.65
C TYR A 498 -20.36 22.39 26.17
N GLN A 499 -20.53 22.66 27.48
CA GLN A 499 -19.77 23.64 28.27
C GLN A 499 -18.26 23.62 28.02
N LEU A 500 -17.71 22.47 27.59
CA LEU A 500 -16.30 22.31 27.25
C LEU A 500 -15.86 23.19 26.07
N TRP A 501 -16.71 23.36 25.07
CA TRP A 501 -16.38 24.15 23.87
C TRP A 501 -16.56 25.64 24.11
N ASP A 502 -17.56 26.01 24.91
CA ASP A 502 -17.70 27.37 25.41
C ASP A 502 -16.48 27.75 26.25
N GLN A 503 -15.99 26.84 27.10
CA GLN A 503 -14.77 27.04 27.89
C GLN A 503 -13.54 27.19 27.00
N LEU A 504 -13.32 26.28 26.05
CA LEU A 504 -12.14 26.34 25.18
C LEU A 504 -12.17 27.59 24.28
N HIS A 505 -13.35 27.99 23.79
CA HIS A 505 -13.51 29.24 23.05
C HIS A 505 -13.29 30.47 23.95
N SER A 506 -13.76 30.44 25.20
CA SER A 506 -13.51 31.48 26.20
C SER A 506 -12.01 31.59 26.48
N ASP A 507 -11.31 30.47 26.70
CA ASP A 507 -9.88 30.41 26.94
C ASP A 507 -9.11 31.00 25.74
N VAL A 508 -9.45 30.60 24.51
CA VAL A 508 -8.87 31.16 23.28
C VAL A 508 -9.05 32.67 23.23
N ASN A 509 -10.24 33.19 23.53
CA ASN A 509 -10.49 34.63 23.52
C ASN A 509 -9.80 35.37 24.66
N SER A 510 -9.53 34.70 25.79
CA SER A 510 -8.81 35.30 26.92
C SER A 510 -7.31 35.50 26.66
N PHE A 511 -6.71 34.64 25.84
CA PHE A 511 -5.28 34.70 25.51
C PHE A 511 -4.95 35.59 24.31
N LYS A 512 -5.97 35.91 23.55
CA LYS A 512 -5.88 36.54 22.24
C LYS A 512 -5.84 38.06 22.36
N THR A 513 -4.97 38.65 21.55
CA THR A 513 -4.84 40.10 21.41
C THR A 513 -5.45 40.61 20.08
N ALA A 514 -5.71 39.73 19.10
CA ALA A 514 -6.29 40.07 17.79
C ALA A 514 -7.49 39.18 17.39
N GLU A 515 -8.61 39.75 16.88
CA GLU A 515 -9.88 39.04 16.54
C GLU A 515 -9.76 37.90 15.49
N TRP A 516 -10.37 36.73 15.75
CA TRP A 516 -10.35 35.48 14.92
C TRP A 516 -11.01 35.71 13.54
N PRO A 517 -10.59 35.05 12.44
CA PRO A 517 -11.16 35.33 11.11
C PRO A 517 -12.65 35.01 11.04
N PHE A 518 -13.12 33.99 11.77
CA PHE A 518 -14.55 33.68 11.84
C PHE A 518 -15.38 34.76 12.54
N GLN A 519 -14.78 35.59 13.40
CA GLN A 519 -15.43 36.74 14.05
C GLN A 519 -15.44 37.97 13.14
N ARG A 520 -14.38 38.18 12.34
CA ARG A 520 -14.28 39.30 11.37
C ARG A 520 -15.32 39.24 10.24
N HIS A 521 -15.82 38.04 9.91
CA HIS A 521 -16.78 37.83 8.81
C HIS A 521 -18.24 37.65 9.24
N GLY A 522 -18.63 38.22 10.39
CA GLY A 522 -20.04 38.45 10.71
C GLY A 522 -20.80 37.25 11.29
N PHE A 523 -20.32 36.69 12.39
CA PHE A 523 -21.21 36.07 13.38
C PHE A 523 -21.71 37.16 14.33
N ASN A 524 -22.76 37.89 13.93
CA ASN A 524 -23.55 38.62 14.91
C ASN A 524 -24.32 37.58 15.74
N LEU A 525 -23.88 37.35 16.97
CA LEU A 525 -24.71 36.76 18.02
C LEU A 525 -26.08 37.47 17.97
N PRO A 526 -27.22 36.77 18.16
CA PRO A 526 -28.45 37.49 18.45
C PRO A 526 -28.18 38.26 19.74
N LYS A 527 -28.07 39.59 19.65
CA LYS A 527 -28.14 40.44 20.83
C LYS A 527 -29.46 40.07 21.51
N GLU A 528 -29.38 39.51 22.71
CA GLU A 528 -30.53 39.36 23.58
C GLU A 528 -31.24 40.72 23.61
N LYS A 529 -32.51 40.72 23.18
CA LYS A 529 -33.39 41.87 23.32
C LYS A 529 -33.69 42.06 24.81
N GLU A 530 -32.75 42.63 25.54
CA GLU A 530 -33.06 43.44 26.72
C GLU A 530 -33.45 44.83 26.24
N GLU A 531 -34.63 44.95 25.64
CA GLU A 531 -35.31 46.23 25.43
C GLU A 531 -36.77 45.91 25.08
N LEU A 532 -37.57 45.67 26.12
CA LEU A 532 -39.02 45.90 26.19
C LEU A 532 -39.52 45.59 27.62
N LYS A 533 -38.88 46.22 28.61
CA LYS A 533 -39.51 46.54 29.88
C LYS A 533 -39.05 47.95 30.23
N GLU A 534 -39.88 48.92 29.84
CA GLU A 534 -40.10 50.23 30.46
C GLU A 534 -40.54 51.25 29.41
N ASN A 535 -41.86 51.38 29.24
CA ASN A 535 -42.63 52.62 29.33
C ASN A 535 -43.86 52.64 28.38
N LYS A 536 -45.03 52.62 29.04
CA LYS A 536 -46.38 53.04 28.61
C LYS A 536 -47.08 52.30 27.48
#